data_AF-A0A3M3XLV3-F1
#
_entry.id   AF-A0A3M3XLV3-F1
#
_cell.length_a   1.000
_cell.length_b   1.000
_cell.length_c   1.000
_cell.angle_alpha   90.00
_cell.angle_beta   90.00
_cell.angle_gamma   90.00
#
_symmetry.space_group_name_H-M   'P 1'
#
loop_
_entity.id
_entity.type
_entity.pdbx_description
1 polymer ?
#
loop_
_entity_poly.entity_id
_entity_poly.type
_entity_poly.pdbx_seq_one_letter_code
_entity_poly.pdbx_strand_id
1 'polypeptide(L)'
;MLSPVARQVRRLKIHLYRLSSMNDYTVNEITGLADTLGRLLGAMNAQVTTAESCTGGGIAEAITRIAGSSAWFEAGYVTYSNAQKTRQLGVPEMLFEQVGAVSQAV
;
A
#
# COMPACT_ATOMS: atom_id res chain seq x y z
N MET A 1 -17.58 -2.82 -7.98
CA MET A 1 -16.38 -2.90 -8.83
C MET A 1 -15.31 -1.98 -8.24
N LEU A 2 -14.03 -2.39 -8.10
CA LEU A 2 -12.97 -1.52 -7.54
C LEU A 2 -12.61 -0.40 -8.52
N SER A 3 -12.36 0.81 -8.00
CA SER A 3 -11.85 1.94 -8.79
C SER A 3 -10.50 1.60 -9.45
N PRO A 4 -10.13 2.27 -10.56
CA PRO A 4 -8.84 2.05 -11.21
C PRO A 4 -7.65 2.22 -10.26
N VAL A 5 -7.68 3.22 -9.38
CA VAL A 5 -6.68 3.48 -8.34
C VAL A 5 -6.58 2.31 -7.36
N ALA A 6 -7.72 1.87 -6.79
CA ALA A 6 -7.74 0.75 -5.85
C ALA A 6 -7.22 -0.55 -6.49
N ARG A 7 -7.47 -0.74 -7.79
CA ARG A 7 -6.94 -1.88 -8.54
C ARG A 7 -5.42 -1.84 -8.68
N GLN A 8 -4.83 -0.66 -8.90
CA GLN A 8 -3.37 -0.51 -8.95
C GLN A 8 -2.70 -0.73 -7.59
N VAL A 9 -3.26 -0.16 -6.52
CA VAL A 9 -2.74 -0.42 -5.16
C VAL A 9 -2.80 -1.90 -4.82
N ARG A 10 -3.91 -2.59 -5.16
CA ARG A 10 -4.04 -4.04 -4.97
C ARG A 10 -3.00 -4.82 -5.77
N ARG A 11 -2.68 -4.40 -7.00
CA ARG A 11 -1.63 -5.03 -7.81
C ARG A 11 -0.26 -4.83 -7.18
N LEU A 12 0.11 -3.62 -6.77
CA LEU A 12 1.36 -3.35 -6.05
C LEU A 12 1.52 -4.28 -4.84
N LYS A 13 0.48 -4.38 -4.01
CA LYS A 13 0.45 -5.30 -2.86
C LYS A 13 0.72 -6.75 -3.29
N ILE A 14 -0.03 -7.28 -4.26
CA ILE A 14 0.13 -8.67 -4.72
C ILE A 14 1.56 -8.95 -5.22
N HIS A 15 2.17 -8.03 -5.95
CA HIS A 15 3.52 -8.23 -6.51
C HIS A 15 4.57 -8.25 -5.39
N LEU A 16 4.47 -7.34 -4.41
CA LEU A 16 5.37 -7.31 -3.26
C LEU A 16 5.28 -8.58 -2.39
N TYR A 17 4.08 -9.15 -2.20
CA TYR A 17 3.91 -10.42 -1.47
C TYR A 17 4.46 -11.64 -2.23
N ARG A 18 4.56 -11.59 -3.56
CA ARG A 18 5.04 -12.73 -4.36
C ARG A 18 6.57 -12.80 -4.48
N LEU A 19 7.27 -11.68 -4.24
CA LEU A 19 8.73 -11.63 -4.20
C LEU A 19 9.34 -12.54 -3.12
N SER A 20 8.60 -12.84 -2.05
CA SER A 20 9.05 -13.76 -0.99
C SER A 20 8.90 -15.25 -1.34
N SER A 21 8.37 -15.61 -2.52
CA SER A 21 7.99 -17.02 -2.79
C SER A 21 8.51 -17.62 -4.09
N MET A 22 8.71 -16.87 -5.19
CA MET A 22 9.49 -17.31 -6.37
C MET A 22 9.87 -16.07 -7.20
N ASN A 23 11.05 -16.11 -7.80
CA ASN A 23 11.66 -15.04 -8.59
C ASN A 23 10.92 -14.86 -9.93
N ASP A 24 9.98 -13.92 -10.06
CA ASP A 24 9.50 -13.50 -11.39
C ASP A 24 8.74 -12.16 -11.48
N TYR A 25 9.03 -11.21 -10.59
CA TYR A 25 8.68 -9.81 -10.88
C TYR A 25 9.90 -8.93 -10.76
N THR A 26 10.20 -8.22 -11.84
CA THR A 26 11.35 -7.32 -11.87
C THR A 26 11.00 -6.01 -11.17
N VAL A 27 12.01 -5.35 -10.61
CA VAL A 27 11.94 -3.97 -10.10
C VAL A 27 11.22 -3.03 -11.08
N ASN A 28 11.32 -3.30 -12.39
CA ASN A 28 10.69 -2.54 -13.46
C ASN A 28 9.15 -2.65 -13.47
N GLU A 29 8.58 -3.82 -13.17
CA GLU A 29 7.12 -4.00 -13.20
C GLU A 29 6.43 -3.29 -12.04
N ILE A 30 7.00 -3.38 -10.84
CA ILE A 30 6.52 -2.64 -9.67
C ILE A 30 6.59 -1.13 -9.92
N THR A 31 7.69 -0.67 -10.51
CA THR A 31 7.85 0.74 -10.91
C THR A 31 6.79 1.13 -11.95
N GLY A 32 6.51 0.30 -12.96
CA GLY A 32 5.47 0.58 -13.95
C GLY A 32 4.05 0.64 -13.37
N LEU A 33 3.76 -0.16 -12.33
CA LEU A 33 2.50 -0.10 -11.60
C LEU A 33 2.36 1.21 -10.81
N ALA A 34 3.44 1.65 -10.16
CA ALA A 34 3.48 2.91 -9.41
C ALA A 34 3.36 4.13 -10.33
N ASP A 35 4.02 4.13 -11.49
CA ASP A 35 3.85 5.17 -12.51
C ASP A 35 2.38 5.29 -12.94
N THR A 36 1.76 4.15 -13.25
CA THR A 36 0.35 4.11 -13.65
C THR A 36 -0.56 4.63 -12.54
N LEU A 37 -0.25 4.32 -11.27
CA LEU A 37 -0.98 4.86 -10.12
C LEU A 37 -0.87 6.40 -10.06
N GLY A 38 0.34 6.95 -10.20
CA GLY A 38 0.57 8.40 -10.22
C GLY A 38 -0.20 9.12 -11.33
N ARG A 39 -0.20 8.56 -12.55
CA ARG A 39 -0.98 9.12 -13.68
C ARG A 39 -2.49 9.12 -13.41
N LEU A 40 -3.02 8.04 -12.82
CA LEU A 40 -4.44 7.97 -12.46
C LEU A 40 -4.82 8.98 -11.38
N LEU A 41 -3.98 9.13 -10.34
CA LEU A 41 -4.19 10.10 -9.27
C LEU A 41 -4.10 11.54 -9.78
N GLY A 42 -3.13 11.84 -10.64
CA GLY A 42 -3.00 13.16 -11.28
C GLY A 42 -4.22 13.53 -12.12
N ALA A 43 -4.76 12.60 -12.91
CA ALA A 43 -5.98 12.82 -13.69
C ALA A 43 -7.22 13.10 -12.82
N MET A 44 -7.20 12.68 -11.55
CA MET A 44 -8.27 12.88 -10.58
C MET A 44 -8.01 14.05 -9.62
N ASN A 45 -6.85 14.71 -9.71
CA ASN A 45 -6.34 15.65 -8.71
C ASN A 45 -6.46 15.10 -7.27
N ALA A 46 -6.07 13.84 -7.10
CA ALA A 46 -6.22 13.10 -5.86
C ALA A 46 -4.85 12.71 -5.29
N GLN A 47 -4.83 12.39 -3.99
CA GLN A 47 -3.66 11.89 -3.28
C GLN A 47 -3.92 10.49 -2.74
N VAL A 48 -2.85 9.78 -2.41
CA VAL A 48 -2.90 8.46 -1.77
C VAL A 48 -1.96 8.45 -0.56
N THR A 49 -2.31 7.63 0.43
CA THR A 49 -1.44 7.26 1.56
C THR A 49 -1.48 5.74 1.72
N THR A 50 -0.48 5.16 2.38
CA THR A 50 -0.41 3.73 2.66
C THR A 50 -0.31 3.46 4.15
N ALA A 51 -1.00 2.42 4.61
CA ALA A 51 -0.74 1.77 5.88
C ALA A 51 -0.31 0.33 5.58
N GLU A 52 0.90 -0.03 5.99
CA GLU A 52 1.58 -1.26 5.60
C GLU A 52 1.93 -2.12 6.81
N SER A 53 1.69 -3.42 6.68
CA SER A 53 2.13 -4.42 7.65
C SER A 53 3.14 -5.35 6.99
N CYS A 54 2.72 -6.46 6.38
CA CYS A 54 3.65 -7.45 5.82
C CYS A 54 4.45 -6.96 4.61
N THR A 55 4.01 -5.90 3.92
CA THR A 55 4.80 -5.27 2.86
C THR A 55 5.94 -4.40 3.40
N GLY A 56 5.90 -4.04 4.70
CA GLY A 56 7.01 -3.40 5.40
C GLY A 56 7.44 -2.03 4.86
N GLY A 57 6.61 -1.35 4.08
CA GLY A 57 6.96 -0.10 3.39
C GLY A 57 7.29 -0.27 1.90
N GLY A 58 7.26 -1.49 1.36
CA GLY A 58 7.54 -1.74 -0.05
C GLY A 58 6.58 -1.04 -1.03
N ILE A 59 5.32 -0.77 -0.62
CA ILE A 59 4.40 0.01 -1.48
C ILE A 59 4.82 1.47 -1.49
N ALA A 60 5.09 2.05 -0.31
CA ALA A 60 5.58 3.42 -0.19
C ALA A 60 6.90 3.61 -0.95
N GLU A 61 7.83 2.66 -0.85
CA GLU A 61 9.09 2.68 -1.59
C GLU A 61 8.87 2.64 -3.11
N ALA A 62 7.98 1.76 -3.60
CA ALA A 62 7.64 1.71 -5.02
C ALA A 62 7.03 3.02 -5.53
N ILE A 63 6.18 3.66 -4.71
CA ILE A 63 5.58 4.96 -5.01
C ILE A 63 6.65 6.05 -5.10
N THR A 64 7.57 6.11 -4.13
CA THR A 64 8.57 7.18 -4.05
C THR A 64 9.68 7.05 -5.09
N ARG A 65 9.83 5.91 -5.78
CA ARG A 65 10.66 5.78 -6.99
C ARG A 65 10.18 6.68 -8.14
N ILE A 66 8.90 7.02 -8.17
CA ILE A 66 8.32 7.81 -9.27
C ILE A 66 8.65 9.29 -9.05
N ALA A 67 9.33 9.89 -10.03
CA ALA A 67 9.61 11.32 -10.00
C ALA A 67 8.31 12.13 -9.91
N GLY A 68 8.28 13.13 -9.03
CA GLY A 68 7.08 13.93 -8.77
C GLY A 68 6.03 13.25 -7.87
N SER A 69 6.32 12.09 -7.30
CA SER A 69 5.43 11.40 -6.35
C SER A 69 5.03 12.25 -5.14
N SER A 70 5.87 13.21 -4.73
CA SER A 70 5.54 14.17 -3.67
C SER A 70 4.30 15.02 -3.91
N ALA A 71 3.85 15.16 -5.17
CA ALA A 71 2.62 15.88 -5.48
C ALA A 71 1.35 15.10 -5.08
N TRP A 72 1.43 13.76 -4.98
CA TRP A 72 0.28 12.88 -4.78
C TRP A 72 0.47 11.83 -3.67
N PHE A 73 1.63 11.78 -3.03
CA PHE A 73 1.94 10.92 -1.90
C PHE A 73 2.70 11.71 -0.82
N GLU A 74 2.01 12.00 0.28
CA GLU A 74 2.56 12.81 1.38
C GLU A 74 3.22 11.94 2.46
N ALA A 75 2.56 10.83 2.83
CA ALA A 75 3.00 9.98 3.92
C ALA A 75 2.59 8.51 3.70
N GLY A 76 3.41 7.62 4.25
CA GLY A 76 3.08 6.21 4.43
C GLY A 76 3.43 5.76 5.85
N TYR A 77 2.68 4.79 6.37
CA TYR A 77 2.79 4.29 7.72
C TYR A 77 3.11 2.80 7.70
N VAL A 78 4.11 2.37 8.46
CA VAL A 78 4.38 0.94 8.69
C VAL A 78 3.86 0.57 10.08
N THR A 79 2.67 -0.02 10.13
CA THR A 79 1.93 -0.37 11.36
C THR A 79 1.91 -1.88 11.55
N TYR A 80 3.10 -2.47 11.70
CA TYR A 80 3.27 -3.93 11.70
C TYR A 80 2.55 -4.61 12.87
N SER A 81 2.70 -4.09 14.10
CA SER A 81 2.04 -4.64 15.28
C SER A 81 0.62 -4.10 15.48
N ASN A 82 -0.22 -4.85 16.19
CA ASN A 82 -1.57 -4.42 16.57
C ASN A 82 -1.54 -3.11 17.35
N ALA A 83 -0.59 -2.96 18.29
CA ALA A 83 -0.39 -1.72 19.03
C ALA A 83 -0.13 -0.50 18.11
N GLN A 84 0.63 -0.67 17.02
CA GLN A 84 0.85 0.41 16.06
C GLN A 84 -0.38 0.69 15.21
N LYS A 85 -1.18 -0.33 14.84
CA LYS A 85 -2.46 -0.13 14.16
C LYS A 85 -3.44 0.67 15.03
N THR A 86 -3.52 0.36 16.32
CA THR A 86 -4.32 1.15 17.27
C THR A 86 -3.79 2.57 17.38
N ARG A 87 -2.50 2.74 17.67
CA ARG A 87 -1.90 4.04 17.97
C ARG A 87 -1.92 5.00 16.79
N GLN A 88 -1.66 4.51 15.58
CA GLN A 88 -1.48 5.37 14.41
C GLN A 88 -2.74 5.45 13.53
N LEU A 89 -3.53 4.38 13.45
CA LEU A 89 -4.68 4.28 12.55
C LEU A 89 -6.01 4.27 13.30
N GLY A 90 -6.00 4.22 14.64
CA GLY A 90 -7.21 4.20 15.45
C GLY A 90 -7.99 2.87 15.38
N VAL A 91 -7.35 1.77 14.98
CA VAL A 91 -8.00 0.45 14.96
C VAL A 91 -8.35 0.05 16.40
N PRO A 92 -9.64 -0.20 16.74
CA PRO A 92 -10.02 -0.56 18.10
C PRO A 92 -9.41 -1.90 18.53
N GLU A 93 -8.86 -1.96 19.74
CA GLU A 93 -8.19 -3.17 20.25
C GLU A 93 -9.11 -4.40 20.27
N MET A 94 -10.39 -4.19 20.62
CA MET A 94 -11.41 -5.24 20.62
C MET A 94 -11.60 -5.93 19.27
N LEU A 95 -11.26 -5.26 18.16
CA LEU A 95 -11.41 -5.82 16.82
C LEU A 95 -10.41 -6.96 16.57
N PHE A 96 -9.22 -6.90 17.18
CA PHE A 96 -8.22 -7.95 17.02
C PHE A 96 -8.67 -9.28 17.64
N GLU A 97 -9.42 -9.24 18.74
CA GLU A 97 -9.97 -10.44 19.38
C GLU A 97 -11.14 -11.04 18.59
N GLN A 98 -11.94 -10.19 17.92
CA GLN A 98 -13.12 -10.62 17.18
C GLN A 98 -12.80 -11.23 15.81
N VAL A 99 -11.90 -10.61 15.05
CA VAL A 99 -11.64 -10.98 13.65
C VAL A 99 -10.17 -11.26 13.34
N GLY A 100 -9.29 -11.09 14.31
CA GLY A 100 -7.85 -11.25 14.11
C GLY A 100 -7.19 -10.08 13.37
N ALA A 101 -5.86 -10.01 13.43
CA ALA A 101 -5.06 -8.95 12.82
C ALA A 101 -4.98 -9.03 11.28
N VAL A 102 -5.39 -10.15 10.70
CA VAL A 102 -5.39 -10.39 9.24
C VAL A 102 -6.83 -10.59 8.80
N SER A 103 -7.55 -9.48 8.66
CA SER A 103 -8.94 -9.47 8.23
C SER A 103 -9.17 -8.28 7.31
N GLN A 104 -10.35 -8.19 6.69
CA GLN A 104 -10.70 -7.01 5.89
C GLN A 104 -10.96 -5.77 6.76
N ALA A 105 -11.33 -5.97 8.03
CA ALA A 105 -11.73 -4.90 8.94
C ALA A 105 -10.53 -4.24 9.65
N VAL A 106 -9.34 -4.84 9.57
CA VAL A 106 -8.09 -4.46 10.27
C VAL A 106 -6.99 -4.16 9.27
#